data_AF-A0A929FBS9-F1
#
_entry.id   AF-A0A929FBS9-F1
#
_cell.length_a   1.000
_cell.length_b   1.000
_cell.length_c   1.000
_cell.angle_alpha   90.00
_cell.angle_beta   90.00
_cell.angle_gamma   90.00
#
_symmetry.space_group_name_H-M   'P 1'
#
loop_
_entity.id
_entity.type
_entity.pdbx_description
1 polymer ?
#
loop_
_entity_poly.entity_id
_entity_poly.type
_entity_poly.pdbx_seq_one_letter_code
_entity_poly.pdbx_strand_id
1 'polypeptide(L)'
;LADYVGSADLRQQLRTEEPLKYRLAAVFEQLETPLLLVLDDFEQNLELVGDRHRLLPGVAEMLSSMIWAVRQTESDHRLLLTCRYEFEFSGLSALYRQPLATLKGANLEKKCQRLDAFQPKSRVDTVLQVKAKTLSDGNPRLLEWLSKVLVDVTTDAETILAAMAEKTEEFRENILAETLLSQQSDEIRALLTRGLIYQLPVPREAMVAVGTEEAEQHIGRAVALGLMEQNADDSLRVPRVLPLEVPEDEELAGLAAKELYRLWWEAAESSSEAQRLEMHRLAIMGEEGEIAAEIAYQLAGQFRGKSRYKEAVNLCQKSLQVTTSHRLSHELATSAREIGEVDLASTFFDQALETCPDADFSY
;
A
#
# COMPACT_ATOMS: atom_id res chain seq x y z
N LEU A 1 11.26 -8.20 -8.16
CA LEU A 1 12.00 -8.42 -9.44
C LEU A 1 11.90 -9.86 -9.90
N ALA A 2 12.31 -10.85 -9.09
CA ALA A 2 12.27 -12.26 -9.49
C ALA A 2 10.89 -12.71 -10.03
N ASP A 3 9.78 -12.23 -9.46
CA ASP A 3 8.43 -12.60 -9.91
C ASP A 3 8.00 -12.02 -11.25
N TYR A 4 8.68 -10.97 -11.72
CA TYR A 4 8.41 -10.31 -12.99
C TYR A 4 9.34 -10.77 -14.12
N VAL A 5 10.39 -11.51 -13.76
CA VAL A 5 11.31 -12.11 -14.73
C VAL A 5 10.71 -13.44 -15.20
N GLY A 6 10.32 -13.49 -16.49
CA GLY A 6 9.65 -14.66 -17.08
C GLY A 6 10.52 -15.93 -17.13
N SER A 7 11.85 -15.78 -17.15
CA SER A 7 12.79 -16.91 -17.24
C SER A 7 13.07 -17.55 -15.87
N ALA A 8 12.87 -18.87 -15.77
CA ALA A 8 13.15 -19.64 -14.55
C ALA A 8 14.63 -19.60 -14.17
N ASP A 9 15.53 -19.67 -15.16
CA ASP A 9 16.98 -19.64 -14.94
C ASP A 9 17.43 -18.29 -14.37
N LEU A 10 16.89 -17.19 -14.89
CA LEU A 10 17.16 -15.84 -14.37
C LEU A 10 16.59 -15.64 -12.96
N ARG A 11 15.42 -16.24 -12.66
CA ARG A 11 14.89 -16.26 -11.28
C ARG A 11 15.81 -16.99 -10.32
N GLN A 12 16.43 -18.10 -10.76
CA GLN A 12 17.39 -18.85 -9.96
C GLN A 12 18.68 -18.04 -9.73
N GLN A 13 19.16 -17.30 -10.73
CA GLN A 13 20.33 -16.42 -10.58
C GLN A 13 20.13 -15.34 -9.51
N LEU A 14 18.91 -14.79 -9.37
CA LEU A 14 18.58 -13.85 -8.29
C LEU A 14 18.59 -14.44 -6.88
N ARG A 15 18.70 -15.76 -6.75
CA ARG A 15 18.57 -16.50 -5.48
C ARG A 15 19.85 -17.20 -5.05
N THR A 16 20.94 -17.08 -5.80
CA THR A 16 22.26 -17.58 -5.39
C THR A 16 22.76 -16.83 -4.15
N GLU A 17 23.81 -17.37 -3.51
CA GLU A 17 24.47 -16.73 -2.37
C GLU A 17 25.40 -15.57 -2.75
N GLU A 18 25.51 -15.27 -4.04
CA GLU A 18 26.33 -14.16 -4.51
C GLU A 18 25.81 -12.80 -3.99
N PRO A 19 26.70 -11.82 -3.79
CA PRO A 19 26.29 -10.45 -3.48
C PRO A 19 25.21 -9.95 -4.44
N LEU A 20 24.17 -9.31 -3.90
CA LEU A 20 22.98 -8.88 -4.66
C LEU A 20 23.32 -8.14 -5.96
N LYS A 21 24.35 -7.28 -5.93
CA LYS A 21 24.79 -6.51 -7.09
C LYS A 21 25.17 -7.39 -8.30
N TYR A 22 25.83 -8.53 -8.09
CA TYR A 22 26.25 -9.43 -9.17
C TYR A 22 25.07 -10.22 -9.72
N ARG A 23 24.19 -10.69 -8.83
CA ARG A 23 22.94 -11.37 -9.21
C ARG A 23 22.05 -10.47 -10.07
N LEU A 24 21.90 -9.20 -9.69
CA LEU A 24 21.15 -8.22 -10.46
C LEU A 24 21.78 -7.94 -11.82
N ALA A 25 23.10 -7.78 -11.89
CA ALA A 25 23.80 -7.53 -13.15
C ALA A 25 23.63 -8.69 -14.12
N ALA A 26 23.83 -9.93 -13.66
CA ALA A 26 23.65 -11.12 -14.48
C ALA A 26 22.24 -11.19 -15.08
N VAL A 27 21.21 -10.89 -14.30
CA VAL A 27 19.82 -10.85 -14.78
C VAL A 27 19.60 -9.72 -15.78
N PHE A 28 20.10 -8.52 -15.50
CA PHE A 28 19.97 -7.38 -16.39
C PHE A 28 20.66 -7.59 -17.75
N GLU A 29 21.80 -8.26 -17.80
CA GLU A 29 22.47 -8.61 -19.07
C GLU A 29 21.66 -9.57 -19.94
N GLN A 30 20.91 -10.48 -19.32
CA GLN A 30 20.18 -11.54 -20.00
C GLN A 30 18.72 -11.18 -20.29
N LEU A 31 18.22 -10.05 -19.77
CA LEU A 31 16.88 -9.58 -20.05
C LEU A 31 16.84 -8.89 -21.42
N GLU A 32 16.07 -9.45 -22.35
CA GLU A 32 15.86 -8.84 -23.67
C GLU A 32 15.04 -7.55 -23.62
N THR A 33 14.21 -7.39 -22.58
CA THR A 33 13.33 -6.22 -22.42
C THR A 33 13.87 -5.30 -21.32
N PRO A 34 14.14 -4.02 -21.63
CA PRO A 34 14.50 -3.02 -20.62
C PRO A 34 13.39 -2.86 -19.57
N LEU A 35 13.81 -2.62 -18.33
CA LEU A 35 12.93 -2.48 -17.18
C LEU A 35 13.00 -1.06 -16.65
N LEU A 36 11.86 -0.49 -16.30
CA LEU A 36 11.77 0.69 -15.44
C LEU A 36 11.37 0.23 -14.04
N LEU A 37 12.31 0.29 -13.10
CA LEU A 37 12.08 -0.04 -11.70
C LEU A 37 11.66 1.23 -10.97
N VAL A 38 10.42 1.27 -10.48
CA VAL A 38 9.88 2.40 -9.72
C VAL A 38 9.83 2.03 -8.24
N LEU A 39 10.54 2.81 -7.43
CA LEU A 39 10.52 2.73 -5.98
C LEU A 39 9.74 3.94 -5.48
N ASP A 40 8.46 3.71 -5.19
CA ASP A 40 7.51 4.75 -4.78
C ASP A 40 7.51 4.95 -3.26
N ASP A 41 7.11 6.15 -2.79
CA ASP A 41 7.03 6.54 -1.37
C ASP A 41 8.28 6.15 -0.55
N PHE A 42 9.47 6.42 -1.09
CA PHE A 42 10.71 5.87 -0.57
C PHE A 42 11.09 6.39 0.83
N GLU A 43 10.46 7.47 1.30
CA GLU A 43 10.68 8.03 2.63
C GLU A 43 10.46 7.04 3.78
N GLN A 44 9.67 5.99 3.60
CA GLN A 44 9.45 4.93 4.60
C GLN A 44 10.74 4.16 4.95
N ASN A 45 11.77 4.28 4.10
CA ASN A 45 13.07 3.64 4.28
C ASN A 45 14.12 4.56 4.92
N LEU A 46 13.69 5.73 5.42
CA LEU A 46 14.56 6.74 5.99
C LEU A 46 14.42 6.79 7.50
N GLU A 47 15.52 7.09 8.17
CA GLU A 47 15.57 7.47 9.57
C GLU A 47 15.98 8.94 9.70
N LEU A 48 15.38 9.64 10.66
CA LEU A 48 15.77 11.01 11.01
C LEU A 48 16.93 10.96 12.01
N VAL A 49 18.11 11.40 11.59
CA VAL A 49 19.32 11.45 12.41
C VAL A 49 19.73 12.92 12.57
N GLY A 50 19.36 13.51 13.71
CA GLY A 50 19.43 14.96 13.89
C GLY A 50 18.40 15.65 12.99
N ASP A 51 18.85 16.63 12.19
CA ASP A 51 17.99 17.34 11.23
C ASP A 51 18.09 16.80 9.80
N ARG A 52 18.59 15.57 9.62
CA ARG A 52 18.82 14.99 8.30
C ARG A 52 18.24 13.59 8.19
N HIS A 53 17.60 13.33 7.05
CA HIS A 53 17.15 11.99 6.72
C HIS A 53 18.31 11.17 6.19
N ARG A 54 18.42 9.91 6.62
CA ARG A 54 19.42 8.96 6.15
C ARG A 54 18.74 7.65 5.80
N LEU A 55 19.27 6.94 4.79
CA LEU A 55 18.80 5.59 4.48
C LEU A 55 19.12 4.61 5.60
N LEU A 56 18.15 3.74 5.90
CA LEU A 56 18.39 2.56 6.72
C LEU A 56 19.52 1.70 6.10
N PRO A 57 20.45 1.15 6.90
CA PRO A 57 21.67 0.50 6.38
C PRO A 57 21.40 -0.61 5.35
N GLY A 58 20.42 -1.48 5.60
CA GLY A 58 20.07 -2.57 4.67
C GLY A 58 19.50 -2.07 3.35
N VAL A 59 18.75 -0.95 3.38
CA VAL A 59 18.19 -0.32 2.18
C VAL A 59 19.29 0.40 1.39
N ALA A 60 20.25 1.02 2.08
CA ALA A 60 21.41 1.64 1.43
C ALA A 60 22.24 0.62 0.64
N GLU A 61 22.45 -0.58 1.19
CA GLU A 61 23.15 -1.67 0.51
C GLU A 61 22.37 -2.18 -0.71
N MET A 62 21.06 -2.36 -0.56
CA MET A 62 20.16 -2.78 -1.63
C MET A 62 20.14 -1.76 -2.79
N LEU A 63 19.95 -0.47 -2.48
CA LEU A 63 19.92 0.60 -3.48
C LEU A 63 21.28 0.75 -4.18
N SER A 64 22.39 0.64 -3.42
CA SER A 64 23.74 0.63 -4.00
C SER A 64 23.92 -0.53 -4.99
N SER A 65 23.40 -1.71 -4.66
CA SER A 65 23.47 -2.89 -5.52
C SER A 65 22.68 -2.71 -6.81
N MET A 66 21.48 -2.12 -6.74
CA MET A 66 20.65 -1.81 -7.91
C MET A 66 21.32 -0.78 -8.83
N ILE A 67 21.77 0.34 -8.28
CA ILE A 67 22.46 1.40 -9.03
C ILE A 67 23.70 0.83 -9.72
N TRP A 68 24.48 0.02 -9.01
CA TRP A 68 25.66 -0.61 -9.56
C TRP A 68 25.30 -1.53 -10.74
N ALA A 69 24.33 -2.43 -10.56
CA ALA A 69 23.95 -3.40 -11.59
C ALA A 69 23.41 -2.72 -12.86
N VAL A 70 22.57 -1.69 -12.72
CA VAL A 70 22.08 -0.91 -13.89
C VAL A 70 23.23 -0.25 -14.63
N ARG A 71 24.21 0.31 -13.91
CA ARG A 71 25.34 1.01 -14.53
C ARG A 71 26.37 0.07 -15.17
N GLN A 72 26.66 -1.06 -14.53
CA GLN A 72 27.70 -1.98 -15.01
C GLN A 72 27.31 -2.70 -16.29
N THR A 73 26.03 -3.01 -16.43
CA THR A 73 25.53 -3.78 -17.58
C THR A 73 25.39 -2.94 -18.83
N GLU A 74 25.63 -1.62 -18.75
CA GLU A 74 25.44 -0.64 -19.83
C GLU A 74 24.08 -0.78 -20.54
N SER A 75 23.09 -1.29 -19.82
CA SER A 75 21.79 -1.67 -20.33
C SER A 75 20.80 -0.50 -20.32
N ASP A 76 19.68 -0.69 -21.00
CA ASP A 76 18.59 0.29 -21.02
C ASP A 76 17.68 0.22 -19.79
N HIS A 77 18.02 -0.57 -18.78
CA HIS A 77 17.30 -0.56 -17.51
C HIS A 77 17.42 0.82 -16.83
N ARG A 78 16.34 1.25 -16.16
CA ARG A 78 16.27 2.54 -15.47
C ARG A 78 15.67 2.36 -14.08
N LEU A 79 16.13 3.19 -13.15
CA LEU A 79 15.65 3.27 -11.79
C LEU A 79 15.01 4.65 -11.58
N LEU A 80 13.77 4.67 -11.09
CA LEU A 80 13.05 5.87 -10.68
C LEU A 80 12.72 5.75 -9.19
N LEU A 81 13.05 6.80 -8.44
CA LEU A 81 12.78 6.92 -7.02
C LEU A 81 11.87 8.13 -6.81
N THR A 82 10.77 7.96 -6.08
CA THR A 82 9.99 9.08 -5.54
C THR A 82 10.25 9.15 -4.04
N CYS A 83 10.46 10.36 -3.51
CA CYS A 83 10.73 10.55 -2.09
C CYS A 83 10.33 11.97 -1.71
N ARG A 84 9.62 12.12 -0.58
CA ARG A 84 9.21 13.42 -0.06
C ARG A 84 10.37 14.24 0.49
N TYR A 85 11.34 13.58 1.10
CA TYR A 85 12.46 14.23 1.79
C TYR A 85 13.76 14.14 1.00
N GLU A 86 14.60 15.15 1.16
CA GLU A 86 16.02 15.02 0.81
C GLU A 86 16.72 14.17 1.89
N PHE A 87 17.55 13.22 1.45
CA PHE A 87 18.23 12.30 2.34
C PHE A 87 19.70 12.09 1.97
N GLU A 88 20.49 11.65 2.94
CA GLU A 88 21.90 11.38 2.77
C GLU A 88 22.13 9.95 2.28
N PHE A 89 22.76 9.83 1.11
CA PHE A 89 23.24 8.56 0.58
C PHE A 89 24.35 8.78 -0.44
N SER A 90 25.47 8.07 -0.29
CA SER A 90 26.66 8.23 -1.15
C SER A 90 26.40 7.89 -2.62
N GLY A 91 25.47 6.96 -2.88
CA GLY A 91 25.07 6.58 -4.23
C GLY A 91 24.20 7.60 -4.96
N LEU A 92 23.72 8.67 -4.30
CA LEU A 92 22.91 9.71 -4.96
C LEU A 92 23.65 10.42 -6.10
N SER A 93 24.98 10.48 -6.03
CA SER A 93 25.82 11.03 -7.11
C SER A 93 25.67 10.28 -8.45
N ALA A 94 25.18 9.04 -8.42
CA ALA A 94 24.90 8.24 -9.60
C ALA A 94 23.48 8.46 -10.15
N LEU A 95 22.63 9.20 -9.44
CA LEU A 95 21.24 9.46 -9.80
C LEU A 95 21.05 10.91 -10.25
N TYR A 96 20.17 11.12 -11.20
CA TYR A 96 19.72 12.46 -11.56
C TYR A 96 18.58 12.89 -10.64
N ARG A 97 18.78 13.98 -9.90
CA ARG A 97 17.73 14.58 -9.07
C ARG A 97 16.82 15.44 -9.94
N GLN A 98 15.58 14.99 -10.14
CA GLN A 98 14.53 15.79 -10.76
C GLN A 98 13.71 16.50 -9.66
N PRO A 99 13.89 17.81 -9.45
CA PRO A 99 13.02 18.54 -8.54
C PRO A 99 11.60 18.61 -9.11
N LEU A 100 10.61 18.32 -8.27
CA LEU A 100 9.20 18.57 -8.58
C LEU A 100 8.86 19.98 -8.11
N ALA A 101 8.77 20.90 -9.07
CA ALA A 101 8.36 22.27 -8.79
C ALA A 101 6.84 22.37 -8.64
N THR A 102 6.39 23.33 -7.84
CA THR A 102 4.97 23.67 -7.76
C THR A 102 4.44 24.16 -9.12
N LEU A 103 3.16 23.93 -9.39
CA LEU A 103 2.52 24.38 -10.61
C LEU A 103 2.49 25.91 -10.66
N LYS A 104 3.00 26.48 -11.75
CA LYS A 104 3.00 27.93 -12.00
C LYS A 104 2.53 28.26 -13.41
N GLY A 105 2.06 29.49 -13.61
CA GLY A 105 1.64 30.04 -14.90
C GLY A 105 0.67 29.13 -15.65
N ALA A 106 0.98 28.84 -16.91
CA ALA A 106 0.13 28.04 -17.80
C ALA A 106 -0.19 26.63 -17.26
N ASN A 107 0.70 26.01 -16.48
CA ASN A 107 0.43 24.68 -15.92
C ASN A 107 -0.61 24.74 -14.79
N LEU A 108 -0.54 25.76 -13.94
CA LEU A 108 -1.54 26.02 -12.90
C LEU A 108 -2.90 26.38 -13.53
N GLU A 109 -2.89 27.22 -14.56
CA GLU A 109 -4.10 27.60 -15.30
C GLU A 109 -4.78 26.37 -15.92
N LYS A 110 -4.03 25.52 -16.62
CA LYS A 110 -4.54 24.27 -17.21
C LYS A 110 -5.13 23.34 -16.14
N LYS A 111 -4.51 23.26 -14.96
CA LYS A 111 -5.05 22.46 -13.86
C LYS A 111 -6.36 23.06 -13.33
N CYS A 112 -6.39 24.36 -13.04
CA CYS A 112 -7.60 25.06 -12.59
C CYS A 112 -8.77 24.91 -13.57
N GLN A 113 -8.52 24.96 -14.88
CA GLN A 113 -9.57 24.79 -15.89
C GLN A 113 -10.24 23.41 -15.87
N ARG A 114 -9.60 22.40 -15.28
CA ARG A 114 -10.15 21.05 -15.12
C ARG A 114 -10.86 20.84 -13.78
N LEU A 115 -10.87 21.84 -12.91
CA LEU A 115 -11.39 21.74 -11.55
C LEU A 115 -12.64 22.62 -11.40
N ASP A 116 -13.75 22.00 -11.03
CA ASP A 116 -15.08 22.63 -11.06
C ASP A 116 -15.14 23.96 -10.31
N ALA A 117 -14.48 24.07 -9.14
CA ALA A 117 -14.46 25.30 -8.36
C ALA A 117 -13.82 26.48 -9.09
N PHE A 118 -12.86 26.22 -9.98
CA PHE A 118 -11.99 27.23 -10.58
C PHE A 118 -12.29 27.49 -12.06
N GLN A 119 -13.28 26.82 -12.61
CA GLN A 119 -13.75 27.06 -13.98
C GLN A 119 -14.42 28.44 -14.08
N PRO A 120 -14.39 29.09 -15.26
CA PRO A 120 -15.03 30.40 -15.45
C PRO A 120 -16.55 30.42 -15.18
N LYS A 121 -17.22 29.25 -15.27
CA LYS A 121 -18.66 29.09 -15.03
C LYS A 121 -18.98 28.58 -13.62
N SER A 122 -17.98 28.47 -12.76
CA SER A 122 -18.15 28.05 -11.37
C SER A 122 -19.10 29.00 -10.63
N ARG A 123 -19.93 28.44 -9.74
CA ARG A 123 -20.79 29.21 -8.83
C ARG A 123 -20.08 29.65 -7.56
N VAL A 124 -18.85 29.19 -7.36
CA VAL A 124 -18.02 29.52 -6.18
C VAL A 124 -17.61 30.99 -6.24
N ASP A 125 -17.69 31.67 -5.10
CA ASP A 125 -17.27 33.06 -4.96
C ASP A 125 -15.81 33.27 -5.40
N THR A 126 -15.57 34.31 -6.22
CA THR A 126 -14.26 34.60 -6.81
C THR A 126 -13.19 34.89 -5.76
N VAL A 127 -13.54 35.51 -4.62
CA VAL A 127 -12.62 35.77 -3.52
C VAL A 127 -12.16 34.46 -2.89
N LEU A 128 -13.07 33.49 -2.68
CA LEU A 128 -12.72 32.16 -2.18
C LEU A 128 -11.84 31.40 -3.16
N GLN A 129 -12.15 31.47 -4.46
CA GLN A 129 -11.30 30.86 -5.49
C GLN A 129 -9.87 31.42 -5.47
N VAL A 130 -9.71 32.75 -5.36
CA VAL A 130 -8.40 33.41 -5.30
C VAL A 130 -7.64 33.04 -4.02
N LYS A 131 -8.32 33.01 -2.87
CA LYS A 131 -7.72 32.58 -1.59
C LYS A 131 -7.24 31.14 -1.68
N ALA A 132 -8.07 30.21 -2.16
CA ALA A 132 -7.72 28.80 -2.30
C ALA A 132 -6.55 28.57 -3.26
N LYS A 133 -6.53 29.24 -4.42
CA LYS A 133 -5.39 29.17 -5.35
C LYS A 133 -4.09 29.64 -4.70
N THR A 134 -4.14 30.77 -3.99
CA THR A 134 -2.98 31.30 -3.25
C THR A 134 -2.51 30.33 -2.15
N LEU A 135 -3.43 29.78 -1.37
CA LEU A 135 -3.11 28.86 -0.27
C LEU A 135 -2.57 27.51 -0.76
N SER A 136 -3.01 27.06 -1.93
CA SER A 136 -2.48 25.84 -2.57
C SER A 136 -1.02 25.97 -2.97
N ASP A 137 -0.52 27.19 -3.20
CA ASP A 137 0.83 27.52 -3.70
C ASP A 137 1.31 26.64 -4.87
N GLY A 138 0.38 26.21 -5.73
CA GLY A 138 0.68 25.36 -6.88
C GLY A 138 0.86 23.88 -6.55
N ASN A 139 0.60 23.43 -5.32
CA ASN A 139 0.48 22.01 -4.98
C ASN A 139 -0.76 21.41 -5.69
N PRO A 140 -0.57 20.47 -6.64
CA PRO A 140 -1.68 19.91 -7.41
C PRO A 140 -2.73 19.20 -6.56
N ARG A 141 -2.29 18.42 -5.56
CA ARG A 141 -3.17 17.64 -4.68
C ARG A 141 -4.00 18.55 -3.80
N LEU A 142 -3.37 19.56 -3.19
CA LEU A 142 -4.06 20.55 -2.37
C LEU A 142 -5.08 21.35 -3.18
N LEU A 143 -4.74 21.71 -4.42
CA LEU A 143 -5.64 22.43 -5.33
C LEU A 143 -6.87 21.59 -5.71
N GLU A 144 -6.69 20.30 -6.00
CA GLU A 144 -7.80 19.37 -6.25
C GLU A 144 -8.74 19.26 -5.05
N TRP A 145 -8.16 19.10 -3.86
CA TRP A 145 -8.94 18.97 -2.63
C TRP A 145 -9.71 20.26 -2.30
N LEU A 146 -9.06 21.42 -2.40
CA LEU A 146 -9.72 22.71 -2.24
C LEU A 146 -10.84 22.92 -3.27
N SER A 147 -10.69 22.43 -4.50
CA SER A 147 -11.80 22.49 -5.47
C SER A 147 -13.01 21.71 -5.00
N LYS A 148 -12.83 20.54 -4.40
CA LYS A 148 -13.94 19.74 -3.84
C LYS A 148 -14.62 20.47 -2.68
N VAL A 149 -13.83 20.98 -1.74
CA VAL A 149 -14.30 21.75 -0.58
C VAL A 149 -15.08 23.00 -1.00
N LEU A 150 -14.60 23.73 -2.00
CA LEU A 150 -15.24 24.96 -2.47
C LEU A 150 -16.59 24.75 -3.16
N VAL A 151 -16.78 23.61 -3.83
CA VAL A 151 -18.05 23.29 -4.52
C VAL A 151 -19.08 22.73 -3.53
N ASP A 152 -18.64 22.16 -2.42
CA ASP A 152 -19.53 21.66 -1.39
C ASP A 152 -20.18 22.80 -0.58
N VAL A 153 -21.50 22.93 -0.69
CA VAL A 153 -22.27 24.01 -0.06
C VAL A 153 -22.54 23.80 1.43
N THR A 154 -22.19 22.63 1.96
CA THR A 154 -22.45 22.26 3.36
C THR A 154 -21.22 22.46 4.25
N THR A 155 -20.04 22.52 3.65
CA THR A 155 -18.76 22.73 4.32
C THR A 155 -18.48 24.22 4.42
N ASP A 156 -18.05 24.69 5.59
CA ASP A 156 -17.59 26.05 5.77
C ASP A 156 -16.17 26.20 5.23
N ALA A 157 -16.09 26.43 3.92
CA ALA A 157 -14.85 26.66 3.22
C ALA A 157 -14.11 27.92 3.71
N GLU A 158 -14.81 28.94 4.21
CA GLU A 158 -14.17 30.16 4.72
C GLU A 158 -13.35 29.87 5.98
N THR A 159 -13.92 29.11 6.90
CA THR A 159 -13.23 28.69 8.12
C THR A 159 -12.00 27.82 7.80
N ILE A 160 -12.10 26.91 6.82
CA ILE A 160 -10.97 26.08 6.38
C ILE A 160 -9.84 26.96 5.81
N LEU A 161 -10.17 27.87 4.89
CA LEU A 161 -9.18 28.74 4.27
C LEU A 161 -8.52 29.68 5.29
N ALA A 162 -9.28 30.16 6.29
CA ALA A 162 -8.74 30.96 7.37
C ALA A 162 -7.73 30.17 8.22
N ALA A 163 -8.08 28.95 8.63
CA ALA A 163 -7.18 28.07 9.40
C ALA A 163 -5.88 27.76 8.64
N MET A 164 -5.97 27.52 7.33
CA MET A 164 -4.79 27.28 6.47
C MET A 164 -3.87 28.50 6.35
N ALA A 165 -4.42 29.73 6.39
CA ALA A 165 -3.65 30.96 6.22
C ALA A 165 -2.69 31.25 7.38
N GLU A 166 -2.97 30.72 8.57
CA GLU A 166 -2.15 30.90 9.77
C GLU A 166 -0.93 29.95 9.85
N LYS A 167 -0.76 29.08 8.85
CA LYS A 167 0.17 27.95 8.90
C LYS A 167 1.17 27.99 7.75
N THR A 168 2.35 27.41 7.99
CA THR A 168 3.38 27.26 6.95
C THR A 168 2.91 26.27 5.88
N GLU A 169 3.42 26.45 4.67
CA GLU A 169 3.05 25.67 3.48
C GLU A 169 3.11 24.15 3.72
N GLU A 170 4.15 23.69 4.41
CA GLU A 170 4.40 22.28 4.73
C GLU A 170 3.25 21.61 5.48
N PHE A 171 2.48 22.36 6.28
CA PHE A 171 1.38 21.81 7.09
C PHE A 171 -0.01 22.12 6.56
N ARG A 172 -0.14 22.88 5.46
CA ARG A 172 -1.45 23.33 4.97
C ARG A 172 -2.39 22.18 4.61
N GLU A 173 -1.84 21.08 4.13
CA GLU A 173 -2.63 19.90 3.81
C GLU A 173 -3.17 19.19 5.05
N ASN A 174 -2.34 19.04 6.09
CA ASN A 174 -2.78 18.46 7.36
C ASN A 174 -3.86 19.34 7.99
N ILE A 175 -3.68 20.67 7.95
CA ILE A 175 -4.65 21.63 8.50
C ILE A 175 -5.96 21.61 7.73
N LEU A 176 -5.90 21.49 6.40
CA LEU A 176 -7.10 21.27 5.59
C LEU A 176 -7.80 19.99 6.02
N ALA A 177 -7.06 18.87 6.12
CA ALA A 177 -7.61 17.58 6.52
C ALA A 177 -8.26 17.63 7.91
N GLU A 178 -7.56 18.16 8.91
CA GLU A 178 -8.03 18.32 10.29
C GLU A 178 -9.29 19.19 10.36
N THR A 179 -9.26 20.36 9.71
CA THR A 179 -10.39 21.30 9.74
C THR A 179 -11.58 20.76 8.97
N LEU A 180 -11.35 20.05 7.86
CA LEU A 180 -12.42 19.42 7.10
C LEU A 180 -13.05 18.27 7.89
N LEU A 181 -12.24 17.42 8.53
CA LEU A 181 -12.72 16.32 9.38
C LEU A 181 -13.52 16.81 10.58
N SER A 182 -13.10 17.91 11.22
CA SER A 182 -13.83 18.48 12.36
C SER A 182 -15.21 19.04 12.00
N GLN A 183 -15.43 19.37 10.72
CA GLN A 183 -16.73 19.76 10.18
C GLN A 183 -17.61 18.57 9.77
N GLN A 184 -17.10 17.33 9.85
CA GLN A 184 -17.89 16.14 9.53
C GLN A 184 -18.59 15.58 10.77
N SER A 185 -19.71 14.90 10.52
CA SER A 185 -20.45 14.21 11.57
C SER A 185 -19.60 13.10 12.20
N ASP A 186 -20.00 12.65 13.40
CA ASP A 186 -19.31 11.57 14.10
C ASP A 186 -19.38 10.26 13.30
N GLU A 187 -20.46 10.05 12.53
CA GLU A 187 -20.67 8.86 11.71
C GLU A 187 -19.69 8.79 10.53
N ILE A 188 -19.44 9.91 9.83
CA ILE A 188 -18.44 9.96 8.75
C ILE A 188 -17.05 9.73 9.31
N ARG A 189 -16.72 10.36 10.45
CA ARG A 189 -15.42 10.16 11.11
C ARG A 189 -15.24 8.71 11.52
N ALA A 190 -16.26 8.08 12.11
CA ALA A 190 -16.24 6.67 12.48
C ALA A 190 -16.09 5.75 11.26
N LEU A 191 -16.80 6.02 10.15
CA LEU A 191 -16.64 5.30 8.89
C LEU A 191 -15.21 5.39 8.36
N LEU A 192 -14.63 6.59 8.32
CA LEU A 192 -13.25 6.80 7.84
C LEU A 192 -12.22 6.09 8.73
N THR A 193 -12.34 6.24 10.06
CA THR A 193 -11.47 5.56 11.01
C THR A 193 -11.55 4.05 10.86
N ARG A 194 -12.76 3.47 10.80
CA ARG A 194 -12.94 2.02 10.65
C ARG A 194 -12.44 1.54 9.28
N GLY A 195 -12.65 2.32 8.22
CA GLY A 195 -12.15 2.05 6.87
C GLY A 195 -10.63 2.06 6.74
N LEU A 196 -9.90 2.72 7.65
CA LEU A 196 -8.42 2.65 7.72
C LEU A 196 -7.91 1.25 8.07
N ILE A 197 -8.77 0.32 8.47
CA ILE A 197 -8.36 -1.07 8.67
C ILE A 197 -7.86 -1.71 7.37
N TYR A 198 -8.35 -1.26 6.21
CA TYR A 198 -7.94 -1.76 4.90
C TYR A 198 -6.64 -1.09 4.40
N GLN A 199 -5.71 -1.89 3.89
CA GLN A 199 -4.49 -1.42 3.23
C GLN A 199 -4.66 -1.29 1.71
N LEU A 200 -5.59 -2.04 1.13
CA LEU A 200 -5.93 -2.00 -0.28
C LEU A 200 -7.27 -1.26 -0.51
N PRO A 201 -7.50 -0.74 -1.72
CA PRO A 201 -8.85 -0.40 -2.15
C PRO A 201 -9.74 -1.65 -2.09
N VAL A 202 -10.92 -1.51 -1.50
CA VAL A 202 -11.87 -2.61 -1.29
C VAL A 202 -13.21 -2.34 -1.98
N PRO A 203 -14.00 -3.37 -2.31
CA PRO A 203 -15.35 -3.17 -2.81
C PRO A 203 -16.18 -2.32 -1.84
N ARG A 204 -17.12 -1.54 -2.38
CA ARG A 204 -18.05 -0.72 -1.59
C ARG A 204 -18.71 -1.51 -0.47
N GLU A 205 -19.17 -2.72 -0.75
CA GLU A 205 -19.81 -3.61 0.23
C GLU A 205 -18.92 -3.87 1.46
N ALA A 206 -17.61 -4.08 1.26
CA ALA A 206 -16.66 -4.29 2.35
C ALA A 206 -16.46 -3.03 3.21
N MET A 207 -16.50 -1.85 2.59
CA MET A 207 -16.42 -0.56 3.30
C MET A 207 -17.68 -0.30 4.13
N VAL A 208 -18.85 -0.65 3.59
CA VAL A 208 -20.14 -0.53 4.31
C VAL A 208 -20.16 -1.46 5.51
N ALA A 209 -19.72 -2.71 5.34
CA ALA A 209 -19.78 -3.71 6.40
C ALA A 209 -18.94 -3.34 7.63
N VAL A 210 -17.75 -2.74 7.42
CA VAL A 210 -16.93 -2.24 8.53
C VAL A 210 -17.38 -0.87 9.04
N GLY A 211 -18.31 -0.20 8.36
CA GLY A 211 -18.81 1.11 8.74
C GLY A 211 -19.82 1.07 9.90
N THR A 212 -20.52 2.18 10.11
CA THR A 212 -21.68 2.27 11.00
C THR A 212 -22.98 1.94 10.24
N GLU A 213 -24.13 1.87 10.93
CA GLU A 213 -25.43 1.52 10.31
C GLU A 213 -25.79 2.40 9.10
N GLU A 214 -25.30 3.65 9.05
CA GLU A 214 -25.56 4.60 7.97
C GLU A 214 -24.39 4.74 6.97
N ALA A 215 -23.39 3.86 7.03
CA ALA A 215 -22.15 3.98 6.25
C ALA A 215 -22.39 4.25 4.76
N GLU A 216 -23.33 3.55 4.13
CA GLU A 216 -23.64 3.72 2.70
C GLU A 216 -24.02 5.17 2.36
N GLN A 217 -24.78 5.84 3.23
CA GLN A 217 -25.24 7.21 3.02
C GLN A 217 -24.07 8.21 3.10
N HIS A 218 -23.05 7.88 3.90
CA HIS A 218 -21.91 8.73 4.20
C HIS A 218 -20.75 8.57 3.20
N ILE A 219 -20.65 7.42 2.50
CA ILE A 219 -19.60 7.17 1.50
C ILE A 219 -19.61 8.24 0.40
N GLY A 220 -20.79 8.56 -0.16
CA GLY A 220 -20.90 9.53 -1.25
C GLY A 220 -20.34 10.89 -0.87
N ARG A 221 -20.61 11.34 0.35
CA ARG A 221 -20.07 12.59 0.90
C ARG A 221 -18.56 12.51 1.11
N ALA A 222 -18.05 11.43 1.70
CA ALA A 222 -16.62 11.23 1.91
C ALA A 222 -15.83 11.27 0.59
N VAL A 223 -16.35 10.62 -0.46
CA VAL A 223 -15.75 10.63 -1.81
C VAL A 223 -15.80 12.04 -2.43
N ALA A 224 -16.96 12.70 -2.36
CA ALA A 224 -17.16 14.04 -2.91
C ALA A 224 -16.19 15.06 -2.30
N LEU A 225 -15.88 14.94 -1.01
CA LEU A 225 -14.94 15.79 -0.28
C LEU A 225 -13.48 15.32 -0.39
N GLY A 226 -13.19 14.19 -1.02
CA GLY A 226 -11.83 13.64 -1.12
C GLY A 226 -11.29 13.03 0.18
N LEU A 227 -12.16 12.78 1.15
CA LEU A 227 -11.84 12.03 2.38
C LEU A 227 -11.81 10.51 2.12
N MET A 228 -12.35 10.06 0.99
CA MET A 228 -12.25 8.69 0.51
C MET A 228 -11.93 8.71 -0.99
N GLU A 229 -11.02 7.84 -1.41
CA GLU A 229 -10.67 7.63 -2.82
C GLU A 229 -11.60 6.58 -3.42
N GLN A 230 -12.04 6.81 -4.65
CA GLN A 230 -12.80 5.87 -5.46
C GLN A 230 -12.03 5.61 -6.76
N ASN A 231 -11.74 4.34 -7.02
CA ASN A 231 -11.08 3.89 -8.24
C ASN A 231 -12.08 3.69 -9.39
N ALA A 232 -11.56 3.44 -10.59
CA ALA A 232 -12.37 3.22 -11.79
C ALA A 232 -13.24 1.95 -11.72
N ASP A 233 -12.88 0.99 -10.87
CA ASP A 233 -13.63 -0.24 -10.59
C ASP A 233 -14.57 -0.09 -9.38
N ASP A 234 -14.86 1.14 -8.97
CA ASP A 234 -15.65 1.49 -7.78
C ASP A 234 -15.09 1.01 -6.44
N SER A 235 -13.85 0.51 -6.40
CA SER A 235 -13.18 0.20 -5.13
C SER A 235 -12.85 1.47 -4.36
N LEU A 236 -12.97 1.39 -3.03
CA LEU A 236 -12.87 2.50 -2.10
C LEU A 236 -11.66 2.35 -1.20
N ARG A 237 -11.00 3.47 -0.89
CA ARG A 237 -9.89 3.52 0.06
C ARG A 237 -9.94 4.78 0.90
N VAL A 238 -9.63 4.66 2.19
CA VAL A 238 -9.39 5.84 3.04
C VAL A 238 -7.92 6.25 2.92
N PRO A 239 -7.61 7.50 2.50
CA PRO A 239 -6.24 7.97 2.37
C PRO A 239 -5.52 8.03 3.72
N ARG A 240 -4.27 7.56 3.77
CA ARG A 240 -3.41 7.59 4.96
C ARG A 240 -2.93 9.00 5.34
N VAL A 241 -3.14 9.99 4.48
CA VAL A 241 -2.82 11.39 4.76
C VAL A 241 -3.79 12.02 5.76
N LEU A 242 -4.97 11.39 5.97
CA LEU A 242 -5.91 11.87 6.96
C LEU A 242 -5.34 11.68 8.38
N PRO A 243 -5.51 12.67 9.27
CA PRO A 243 -5.05 12.62 10.67
C PRO A 243 -5.98 11.73 11.52
N LEU A 244 -6.09 10.46 11.14
CA LEU A 244 -6.91 9.44 11.79
C LEU A 244 -6.03 8.25 12.16
N GLU A 245 -6.27 7.68 13.33
CA GLU A 245 -5.54 6.51 13.80
C GLU A 245 -6.12 5.22 13.22
N VAL A 246 -5.24 4.26 12.94
CA VAL A 246 -5.67 2.94 12.47
C VAL A 246 -6.28 2.19 13.64
N PRO A 247 -7.49 1.63 13.51
CA PRO A 247 -8.11 0.89 14.60
C PRO A 247 -7.31 -0.40 14.87
N GLU A 248 -6.92 -0.58 16.13
CA GLU A 248 -6.41 -1.84 16.67
C GLU A 248 -7.57 -2.60 17.31
N ASP A 249 -8.52 -3.03 16.47
CA ASP A 249 -9.77 -3.68 16.88
C ASP A 249 -9.86 -5.07 16.23
N GLU A 250 -9.75 -6.12 17.05
CA GLU A 250 -9.79 -7.52 16.64
C GLU A 250 -11.15 -7.91 16.04
N GLU A 251 -12.27 -7.48 16.65
CA GLU A 251 -13.61 -7.77 16.15
C GLU A 251 -13.83 -7.12 14.78
N LEU A 252 -13.36 -5.87 14.63
CA LEU A 252 -13.41 -5.17 13.34
C LEU A 252 -12.54 -5.87 12.28
N ALA A 253 -11.34 -6.33 12.66
CA ALA A 253 -10.45 -7.07 11.77
C ALA A 253 -11.07 -8.39 11.31
N GLY A 254 -11.71 -9.12 12.22
CA GLY A 254 -12.40 -10.38 11.91
C GLY A 254 -13.58 -10.17 10.97
N LEU A 255 -14.39 -9.13 11.21
CA LEU A 255 -15.47 -8.73 10.31
C LEU A 255 -14.94 -8.36 8.91
N ALA A 256 -13.89 -7.54 8.85
CA ALA A 256 -13.25 -7.15 7.60
C ALA A 256 -12.69 -8.35 6.83
N ALA A 257 -12.07 -9.30 7.54
CA ALA A 257 -11.55 -10.54 6.96
C ALA A 257 -12.67 -11.39 6.34
N LYS A 258 -13.77 -11.61 7.08
CA LYS A 258 -14.93 -12.37 6.64
C LYS A 258 -15.57 -11.78 5.39
N GLU A 259 -15.74 -10.46 5.35
CA GLU A 259 -16.35 -9.80 4.18
C GLU A 259 -15.45 -9.84 2.96
N LEU A 260 -14.15 -9.61 3.11
CA LEU A 260 -13.22 -9.75 1.98
C LEU A 260 -13.10 -11.20 1.52
N TYR A 261 -13.16 -12.18 2.42
CA TYR A 261 -13.20 -13.60 2.06
C TYR A 261 -14.46 -13.90 1.23
N ARG A 262 -15.64 -13.49 1.67
CA ARG A 262 -16.88 -13.64 0.89
C ARG A 262 -16.75 -13.02 -0.51
N LEU A 263 -16.20 -11.81 -0.60
CA LEU A 263 -16.17 -11.02 -1.84
C LEU A 263 -15.05 -11.42 -2.81
N TRP A 264 -13.84 -11.67 -2.32
CA TRP A 264 -12.65 -11.93 -3.13
C TRP A 264 -12.30 -13.42 -3.22
N TRP A 265 -12.83 -14.26 -2.34
CA TRP A 265 -12.55 -15.70 -2.34
C TRP A 265 -13.75 -16.53 -2.79
N GLU A 266 -14.92 -16.34 -2.18
CA GLU A 266 -16.10 -17.18 -2.46
C GLU A 266 -16.89 -16.71 -3.68
N ALA A 267 -17.14 -15.40 -3.79
CA ALA A 267 -17.96 -14.83 -4.85
C ALA A 267 -17.18 -14.49 -6.13
N ALA A 268 -15.89 -14.19 -6.02
CA ALA A 268 -15.07 -13.82 -7.17
C ALA A 268 -14.54 -15.06 -7.90
N GLU A 269 -14.42 -14.98 -9.24
CA GLU A 269 -13.79 -16.04 -10.04
C GLU A 269 -12.31 -16.24 -9.69
N SER A 270 -11.63 -15.15 -9.29
CA SER A 270 -10.25 -15.20 -8.83
C SER A 270 -9.91 -13.99 -7.95
N SER A 271 -8.91 -14.19 -7.09
CA SER A 271 -8.24 -13.13 -6.32
C SER A 271 -6.77 -13.01 -6.70
N SER A 272 -6.29 -11.77 -6.71
CA SER A 272 -4.87 -11.44 -6.82
C SER A 272 -4.10 -11.83 -5.56
N GLU A 273 -2.76 -11.93 -5.68
CA GLU A 273 -1.89 -12.19 -4.53
C GLU A 273 -2.01 -11.10 -3.45
N ALA A 274 -2.11 -9.82 -3.84
CA ALA A 274 -2.28 -8.71 -2.92
C ALA A 274 -3.59 -8.81 -2.12
N GLN A 275 -4.70 -9.14 -2.80
CA GLN A 275 -5.99 -9.36 -2.13
C GLN A 275 -5.93 -10.51 -1.13
N ARG A 276 -5.27 -11.62 -1.48
CA ARG A 276 -5.08 -12.75 -0.57
C ARG A 276 -4.21 -12.39 0.63
N LEU A 277 -3.14 -11.63 0.43
CA LEU A 277 -2.29 -11.15 1.54
C LEU A 277 -3.06 -10.21 2.46
N GLU A 278 -3.95 -9.38 1.93
CA GLU A 278 -4.79 -8.49 2.75
C GLU A 278 -5.85 -9.27 3.54
N MET A 279 -6.53 -10.25 2.91
CA MET A 279 -7.44 -11.17 3.62
C MET A 279 -6.72 -11.91 4.75
N HIS A 280 -5.52 -12.44 4.46
CA HIS A 280 -4.70 -13.13 5.45
C HIS A 280 -4.32 -12.21 6.61
N ARG A 281 -3.82 -11.00 6.33
CA ARG A 281 -3.44 -10.03 7.35
C ARG A 281 -4.60 -9.71 8.30
N LEU A 282 -5.79 -9.46 7.76
CA LEU A 282 -6.99 -9.18 8.55
C LEU A 282 -7.44 -10.40 9.35
N ALA A 283 -7.39 -11.59 8.75
CA ALA A 283 -7.75 -12.84 9.43
C ALA A 283 -6.82 -13.14 10.62
N ILE A 284 -5.52 -12.87 10.50
CA ILE A 284 -4.59 -12.98 11.63
C ILE A 284 -4.92 -11.94 12.71
N MET A 285 -5.19 -10.70 12.32
CA MET A 285 -5.52 -9.62 13.27
C MET A 285 -6.85 -9.84 13.99
N GLY A 286 -7.81 -10.51 13.37
CA GLY A 286 -9.12 -10.81 13.94
C GLY A 286 -9.28 -12.23 14.46
N GLU A 287 -8.19 -12.97 14.62
CA GLU A 287 -8.17 -14.38 15.06
C GLU A 287 -9.10 -15.32 14.25
N GLU A 288 -9.35 -15.02 12.97
CA GLU A 288 -10.18 -15.82 12.06
C GLU A 288 -9.39 -17.03 11.51
N GLY A 289 -9.15 -18.00 12.38
CA GLY A 289 -8.23 -19.12 12.13
C GLY A 289 -8.54 -19.96 10.88
N GLU A 290 -9.81 -20.17 10.53
CA GLU A 290 -10.21 -20.92 9.33
C GLU A 290 -9.86 -20.17 8.04
N ILE A 291 -10.18 -18.87 7.98
CA ILE A 291 -9.86 -18.01 6.85
C ILE A 291 -8.34 -17.88 6.71
N ALA A 292 -7.64 -17.63 7.82
CA ALA A 292 -6.18 -17.54 7.84
C ALA A 292 -5.56 -18.84 7.30
N ALA A 293 -6.06 -20.01 7.71
CA ALA A 293 -5.55 -21.30 7.27
C ALA A 293 -5.74 -21.55 5.77
N GLU A 294 -6.95 -21.34 5.26
CA GLU A 294 -7.26 -21.61 3.86
C GLU A 294 -6.48 -20.68 2.91
N ILE A 295 -6.48 -19.38 3.21
CA ILE A 295 -5.75 -18.40 2.40
C ILE A 295 -4.24 -18.64 2.45
N ALA A 296 -3.69 -18.94 3.63
CA ALA A 296 -2.27 -19.22 3.78
C ALA A 296 -1.84 -20.49 3.04
N TYR A 297 -2.66 -21.54 3.05
CA TYR A 297 -2.36 -22.78 2.34
C TYR A 297 -2.21 -22.54 0.83
N GLN A 298 -3.15 -21.79 0.26
CA GLN A 298 -3.18 -21.46 -1.17
C GLN A 298 -2.00 -20.56 -1.57
N LEU A 299 -1.71 -19.54 -0.76
CA LEU A 299 -0.57 -18.65 -0.97
C LEU A 299 0.77 -19.39 -0.80
N ALA A 300 0.90 -20.25 0.20
CA ALA A 300 2.12 -21.04 0.44
C ALA A 300 2.40 -21.98 -0.76
N GLY A 301 1.39 -22.65 -1.29
CA GLY A 301 1.51 -23.46 -2.50
C GLY A 301 1.95 -22.62 -3.72
N GLN A 302 1.36 -21.44 -3.91
CA GLN A 302 1.77 -20.50 -4.96
C GLN A 302 3.22 -20.01 -4.78
N PHE A 303 3.61 -19.63 -3.56
CA PHE A 303 4.96 -19.19 -3.23
C PHE A 303 5.96 -20.31 -3.48
N ARG A 304 5.67 -21.53 -3.05
CA ARG A 304 6.49 -22.72 -3.32
C ARG A 304 6.66 -22.95 -4.82
N GLY A 305 5.58 -22.88 -5.60
CA GLY A 305 5.62 -22.98 -7.07
C GLY A 305 6.48 -21.90 -7.74
N LYS A 306 6.62 -20.73 -7.10
CA LYS A 306 7.53 -19.64 -7.51
C LYS A 306 8.89 -19.69 -6.79
N SER A 307 9.15 -20.73 -6.00
CA SER A 307 10.32 -20.91 -5.13
C SER A 307 10.59 -19.74 -4.16
N ARG A 308 9.51 -19.11 -3.66
CA ARG A 308 9.48 -18.11 -2.58
C ARG A 308 9.32 -18.78 -1.20
N TYR A 309 10.20 -19.74 -0.91
CA TYR A 309 10.06 -20.62 0.26
C TYR A 309 10.11 -19.88 1.61
N LYS A 310 10.95 -18.84 1.74
CA LYS A 310 11.02 -18.02 2.97
C LYS A 310 9.70 -17.31 3.28
N GLU A 311 9.00 -16.86 2.25
CA GLU A 311 7.70 -16.21 2.40
C GLU A 311 6.62 -17.23 2.75
N ALA A 312 6.66 -18.42 2.15
CA ALA A 312 5.77 -19.53 2.50
C ALA A 312 5.95 -19.95 3.97
N VAL A 313 7.20 -20.10 4.45
CA VAL A 313 7.49 -20.41 5.86
C VAL A 313 6.92 -19.33 6.79
N ASN A 314 7.22 -18.05 6.53
CA ASN A 314 6.72 -16.94 7.35
C ASN A 314 5.18 -16.91 7.41
N LEU A 315 4.53 -17.10 6.26
CA LEU A 315 3.07 -17.10 6.14
C LEU A 315 2.43 -18.25 6.94
N CYS A 316 2.94 -19.47 6.77
CA CYS A 316 2.43 -20.63 7.51
C CYS A 316 2.67 -20.49 9.02
N GLN A 317 3.85 -20.02 9.44
CA GLN A 317 4.17 -19.80 10.85
C GLN A 317 3.20 -18.82 11.50
N LYS A 318 2.93 -17.66 10.87
CA LYS A 318 1.96 -16.69 11.38
C LYS A 318 0.56 -17.29 11.50
N SER A 319 0.14 -18.06 10.49
CA SER A 319 -1.19 -18.69 10.48
C SER A 319 -1.35 -19.69 11.61
N LEU A 320 -0.32 -20.52 11.85
CA LEU A 320 -0.32 -21.51 12.93
C LEU A 320 -0.29 -20.90 14.34
N GLN A 321 -0.14 -19.58 14.49
CA GLN A 321 -0.30 -18.90 15.77
C GLN A 321 -1.77 -18.72 16.17
N VAL A 322 -2.70 -18.68 15.20
CA VAL A 322 -4.13 -18.43 15.42
C VAL A 322 -5.01 -19.65 15.08
N THR A 323 -4.43 -20.71 14.52
CA THR A 323 -5.16 -21.91 14.10
C THR A 323 -4.29 -23.16 14.14
N THR A 324 -4.93 -24.34 14.16
CA THR A 324 -4.26 -25.62 13.96
C THR A 324 -4.65 -26.18 12.59
N SER A 325 -3.67 -26.46 11.72
CA SER A 325 -3.92 -27.00 10.39
C SER A 325 -2.79 -27.91 9.93
N HIS A 326 -3.08 -29.19 9.76
CA HIS A 326 -2.11 -30.18 9.25
C HIS A 326 -1.61 -29.81 7.84
N ARG A 327 -2.50 -29.23 6.99
CA ARG A 327 -2.16 -28.75 5.64
C ARG A 327 -1.09 -27.66 5.70
N LEU A 328 -1.23 -26.71 6.62
CA LEU A 328 -0.24 -25.65 6.82
C LEU A 328 1.07 -26.17 7.40
N SER A 329 1.01 -27.07 8.39
CA SER A 329 2.21 -27.70 8.95
C SER A 329 2.99 -28.45 7.88
N HIS A 330 2.31 -29.17 6.98
CA HIS A 330 2.95 -29.84 5.84
C HIS A 330 3.58 -28.85 4.84
N GLU A 331 2.89 -27.76 4.49
CA GLU A 331 3.43 -26.73 3.58
C GLU A 331 4.62 -25.97 4.19
N LEU A 332 4.56 -25.68 5.49
CA LEU A 332 5.67 -25.10 6.25
C LEU A 332 6.87 -26.05 6.22
N ALA A 333 6.67 -27.31 6.58
CA ALA A 333 7.75 -28.30 6.63
C ALA A 333 8.42 -28.50 5.27
N THR A 334 7.60 -28.59 4.21
CA THR A 334 8.10 -28.70 2.84
C THR A 334 8.94 -27.48 2.47
N SER A 335 8.45 -26.28 2.74
CA SER A 335 9.15 -25.03 2.41
C SER A 335 10.42 -24.84 3.23
N ALA A 336 10.41 -25.20 4.52
CA ALA A 336 11.56 -25.17 5.43
C ALA A 336 12.68 -26.09 4.95
N ARG A 337 12.34 -27.29 4.47
CA ARG A 337 13.31 -28.23 3.88
C ARG A 337 14.03 -27.63 2.68
N GLU A 338 13.31 -26.94 1.79
CA GLU A 338 13.89 -26.32 0.58
C GLU A 338 14.85 -25.16 0.90
N ILE A 339 14.77 -24.56 2.09
CA ILE A 339 15.70 -23.52 2.55
C ILE A 339 16.78 -24.06 3.50
N GLY A 340 16.84 -25.38 3.73
CA GLY A 340 17.85 -26.03 4.57
C GLY A 340 17.54 -26.03 6.07
N GLU A 341 16.33 -25.64 6.48
CA GLU A 341 15.90 -25.66 7.89
C GLU A 341 15.35 -27.04 8.27
N VAL A 342 16.24 -28.04 8.30
CA VAL A 342 15.87 -29.46 8.44
C VAL A 342 15.17 -29.79 9.77
N ASP A 343 15.65 -29.21 10.88
CA ASP A 343 15.04 -29.45 12.21
C ASP A 343 13.62 -28.90 12.30
N LEU A 344 13.40 -27.71 11.71
CA LEU A 344 12.09 -27.10 11.60
C LEU A 344 11.16 -27.95 10.73
N ALA A 345 11.67 -28.42 9.59
CA ALA A 345 10.92 -29.29 8.70
C ALA A 345 10.48 -30.58 9.38
N SER A 346 11.38 -31.26 10.10
CA SER A 346 11.05 -32.48 10.83
C SER A 346 9.93 -32.25 11.85
N THR A 347 10.06 -31.20 12.66
CA THR A 347 9.08 -30.86 13.71
C THR A 347 7.68 -30.67 13.13
N PHE A 348 7.57 -29.92 12.02
CA PHE A 348 6.27 -29.63 11.42
C PHE A 348 5.71 -30.78 10.56
N PHE A 349 6.55 -31.69 10.05
CA PHE A 349 6.07 -32.95 9.47
C PHE A 349 5.42 -33.83 10.54
N ASP A 350 6.06 -33.97 11.70
CA ASP A 350 5.51 -34.75 12.82
C ASP A 350 4.18 -34.15 13.28
N GLN A 351 4.12 -32.82 13.44
CA GLN A 351 2.87 -32.13 13.80
C GLN A 351 1.77 -32.30 12.74
N ALA A 352 2.12 -32.30 11.45
CA ALA A 352 1.15 -32.55 10.39
C ALA A 352 0.59 -33.99 10.47
N LEU A 353 1.43 -34.98 10.75
CA LEU A 353 1.02 -36.38 10.91
C LEU A 353 0.10 -36.57 12.13
N GLU A 354 0.42 -35.93 13.25
CA GLU A 354 -0.38 -36.01 14.49
C GLU A 354 -1.79 -35.41 14.34
N THR A 355 -1.95 -34.41 13.46
CA THR A 355 -3.19 -33.64 13.28
C THR A 355 -3.93 -33.95 11.98
N CYS A 356 -3.42 -34.88 11.17
CA CYS A 356 -4.05 -35.32 9.92
C CYS A 356 -5.29 -36.16 10.24
N PRO A 357 -6.49 -35.80 9.73
CA PRO A 357 -7.68 -36.63 9.88
C PRO A 357 -7.56 -37.92 9.06
N ASP A 358 -8.14 -39.02 9.56
CA ASP A 358 -8.18 -40.34 8.89
C ASP A 358 -8.66 -40.27 7.41
N ALA A 359 -9.53 -39.30 7.10
CA ALA A 359 -10.08 -39.08 5.75
C ALA A 359 -9.06 -38.53 4.73
N ASP A 360 -8.00 -37.86 5.19
CA ASP A 360 -6.99 -37.23 4.35
C ASP A 360 -5.74 -38.12 4.14
N PHE A 361 -5.69 -39.31 4.75
CA PHE A 361 -4.63 -40.31 4.53
C PHE A 361 -4.69 -41.02 3.17
N SER A 362 -5.73 -40.76 2.37
CA SER A 362 -5.93 -41.38 1.07
C SER A 362 -5.59 -40.43 -0.07
N TYR A 363 -4.31 -40.39 -0.49
CA TYR A 363 -3.86 -40.31 -1.89
C TYR A 363 -2.42 -40.80 -2.04
#